data_AF-A0A1J5S3M0-F1
#
_entry.id   AF-A0A1J5S3M0-F1
#
_cell.length_a   1.000
_cell.length_b   1.000
_cell.length_c   1.000
_cell.angle_alpha   90.00
_cell.angle_beta   90.00
_cell.angle_gamma   90.00
#
_symmetry.space_group_name_H-M   'P 1'
#
loop_
_entity.id
_entity.type
_entity.pdbx_description
1 polymer ?
#
loop_
_entity_poly.entity_id
_entity_poly.type
_entity_poly.pdbx_seq_one_letter_code
_entity_poly.pdbx_strand_id
1 'polypeptide(L)'
;MNTATARVMAIIITAIALVMSGMAGWYRGSSLLDRMLLISISVAISACSHLIPSISKSRVAWALWSCCFIGALYSHLTFFSYTSLHAGDDRSEHSVQVSMAEQQIRAAREALALITARPLVVVASELAVTKNWRRRNALSAELSEAKRASALRDEIVTLLGVARVAEVTSATDPVTVGIARVTGITEQSIAFFSAFGFSVLLELLGAFLWYQSFQGQQEKPQLVNNSPTEDQSISRLRKEVAAGQVEPTVKAIRVFLRCSQTKAMEVRRKIVTESY
;
A
#
# COMPACT_ATOMS: atom_id res chain seq x y z
N MET A 1 13.32 18.42 -3.86
CA MET A 1 11.88 18.11 -3.65
C MET A 1 11.32 19.17 -2.72
N ASN A 2 10.15 19.75 -3.01
CA ASN A 2 9.56 20.76 -2.12
C ASN A 2 9.15 20.08 -0.80
N THR A 3 9.35 20.76 0.34
CA THR A 3 8.99 20.20 1.65
C THR A 3 7.51 19.86 1.75
N ALA A 4 6.65 20.63 1.06
CA ALA A 4 5.23 20.35 0.93
C ALA A 4 4.94 19.04 0.19
N THR A 5 5.62 18.78 -0.94
CA THR A 5 5.41 17.53 -1.70
C THR A 5 5.91 16.31 -0.92
N ALA A 6 7.04 16.45 -0.22
CA ALA A 6 7.56 15.39 0.65
C ALA A 6 6.58 15.03 1.78
N ARG A 7 5.92 16.02 2.40
CA ARG A 7 4.89 15.78 3.43
C ARG A 7 3.67 15.06 2.90
N VAL A 8 3.15 15.48 1.75
CA VAL A 8 1.99 14.84 1.14
C VAL A 8 2.29 13.37 0.86
N MET A 9 3.45 13.07 0.26
CA MET A 9 3.88 11.68 0.02
C MET A 9 4.07 10.91 1.33
N ALA A 10 4.67 11.53 2.37
CA ALA A 10 4.86 10.90 3.68
C ALA A 10 3.51 10.52 4.32
N ILE A 11 2.51 11.41 4.25
CA ILE A 11 1.16 11.16 4.77
C ILE A 11 0.51 10.00 4.03
N ILE A 12 0.60 9.98 2.69
CA ILE A 12 0.03 8.89 1.87
C ILE A 12 0.67 7.55 2.24
N ILE A 13 2.00 7.47 2.29
CA ILE A 13 2.72 6.23 2.64
C ILE A 13 2.39 5.79 4.06
N THR A 14 2.35 6.72 5.02
CA THR A 14 1.98 6.41 6.40
C THR A 14 0.54 5.90 6.46
N ALA A 15 -0.41 6.53 5.77
CA ALA A 15 -1.80 6.09 5.75
C ALA A 15 -1.95 4.66 5.21
N ILE A 16 -1.24 4.32 4.13
CA ILE A 16 -1.22 2.95 3.58
C ILE A 16 -0.67 1.96 4.62
N ALA A 17 0.47 2.28 5.25
CA ALA A 17 1.08 1.45 6.27
C ALA A 17 0.16 1.23 7.49
N LEU A 18 -0.56 2.28 7.92
CA LEU A 18 -1.51 2.21 9.02
C LEU A 18 -2.71 1.33 8.69
N VAL A 19 -3.27 1.44 7.47
CA VAL A 19 -4.38 0.59 7.03
C VAL A 19 -3.95 -0.87 6.99
N MET A 20 -2.79 -1.19 6.42
CA MET A 20 -2.27 -2.56 6.37
C MET A 20 -2.03 -3.14 7.77
N SER A 21 -1.39 -2.36 8.65
CA SER A 21 -1.09 -2.76 10.03
C SER A 21 -2.38 -2.93 10.85
N GLY A 22 -3.37 -2.06 10.65
CA GLY A 22 -4.71 -2.17 11.24
C GLY A 22 -5.45 -3.42 10.77
N MET A 23 -5.46 -3.70 9.47
CA MET A 23 -6.06 -4.94 8.94
C MET A 23 -5.38 -6.19 9.51
N ALA A 24 -4.05 -6.21 9.64
CA ALA A 24 -3.35 -7.29 10.33
C ALA A 24 -3.78 -7.44 11.80
N GLY A 25 -3.97 -6.33 12.51
CA GLY A 25 -4.50 -6.33 13.87
C GLY A 25 -5.90 -6.92 13.96
N TRP A 26 -6.76 -6.62 12.98
CA TRP A 26 -8.12 -7.14 12.89
C TRP A 26 -8.16 -8.66 12.73
N TYR A 27 -7.31 -9.22 11.86
CA TYR A 27 -7.31 -10.66 11.58
C TYR A 27 -6.86 -11.53 12.77
N ARG A 28 -6.07 -10.97 13.69
CA ARG A 28 -5.56 -11.70 14.87
C ARG A 28 -6.56 -11.79 16.02
N GLY A 29 -7.47 -10.83 16.13
CA GLY A 29 -8.35 -10.72 17.29
C GLY A 29 -9.57 -11.65 17.19
N SER A 30 -9.84 -12.38 18.26
CA SER A 30 -11.00 -13.31 18.32
C SER A 30 -12.28 -12.58 18.75
N SER A 31 -12.17 -11.67 19.72
CA SER A 31 -13.27 -10.82 20.22
C SER A 31 -13.18 -9.40 19.65
N LEU A 32 -14.30 -8.66 19.67
CA LEU A 32 -14.32 -7.27 19.17
C LEU A 32 -13.35 -6.36 19.93
N LEU A 33 -13.29 -6.50 21.26
CA LEU A 33 -12.40 -5.69 22.10
C LEU A 33 -10.93 -5.99 21.79
N ASP A 34 -10.58 -7.26 21.67
CA ASP A 34 -9.24 -7.73 21.30
C ASP A 34 -8.80 -7.17 19.93
N ARG A 35 -9.69 -7.20 18.93
CA ARG A 35 -9.44 -6.58 17.61
C ARG A 35 -9.15 -5.09 17.70
N MET A 36 -9.92 -4.34 18.47
CA MET A 36 -9.72 -2.89 18.60
C MET A 36 -8.39 -2.57 19.29
N LEU A 37 -8.02 -3.35 20.32
CA LEU A 37 -6.72 -3.20 20.99
C LEU A 37 -5.57 -3.52 20.03
N LEU A 38 -5.66 -4.63 19.29
CA LEU A 38 -4.63 -5.03 18.34
C LEU A 38 -4.47 -4.04 17.19
N ILE A 39 -5.57 -3.47 16.66
CA ILE A 39 -5.52 -2.37 15.70
C ILE A 39 -4.79 -1.18 16.30
N SER A 40 -5.20 -0.74 17.50
CA SER A 40 -4.63 0.45 18.14
C SER A 40 -3.13 0.32 18.36
N ILE A 41 -2.67 -0.84 18.83
CA ILE A 41 -1.25 -1.12 19.06
C ILE A 41 -0.50 -1.15 17.73
N SER A 42 -1.00 -1.86 16.72
CA SER A 42 -0.38 -1.95 15.39
C SER A 42 -0.27 -0.59 14.70
N VAL A 43 -1.31 0.24 14.76
CA VAL A 43 -1.31 1.61 14.23
C VAL A 43 -0.31 2.50 14.97
N ALA A 44 -0.27 2.41 16.31
CA ALA A 44 0.69 3.17 17.11
C ALA A 44 2.14 2.81 16.78
N ILE A 45 2.45 1.51 16.64
CA ILE A 45 3.78 1.02 16.28
C ILE A 45 4.20 1.54 14.89
N SER A 46 3.32 1.45 13.88
CA SER A 46 3.59 1.93 12.52
C SER A 46 3.70 3.46 12.43
N ALA A 47 2.96 4.21 13.26
CA ALA A 47 3.15 5.67 13.33
C ALA A 47 4.52 6.01 13.95
N CYS A 48 4.92 5.30 15.00
CA CYS A 48 6.20 5.48 15.67
C CYS A 48 7.40 5.14 14.77
N SER A 49 7.33 4.09 13.95
CA SER A 49 8.42 3.72 13.02
C SER A 49 8.75 4.85 12.01
N HIS A 50 7.73 5.61 11.59
CA HIS A 50 7.88 6.72 10.66
C HIS A 50 8.33 8.03 11.35
N LEU A 51 7.84 8.30 12.56
CA LEU A 51 8.06 9.59 13.24
C LEU A 51 9.36 9.64 14.05
N ILE A 52 9.77 8.55 14.71
CA ILE A 52 10.94 8.54 15.61
C ILE A 52 12.23 9.02 14.91
N PRO A 53 12.57 8.57 13.68
CA PRO A 53 13.80 9.00 12.98
C PRO A 53 13.88 10.50 12.72
N SER A 54 12.73 11.16 12.66
CA SER A 54 12.64 12.59 12.37
C SER A 54 12.78 13.48 13.61
N ILE A 55 12.46 12.96 14.80
CA ILE A 55 12.37 13.75 16.03
C ILE A 55 13.66 13.70 16.86
N SER A 56 14.36 12.57 16.89
CA SER A 56 15.51 12.38 17.79
C SER A 56 16.68 11.65 17.13
N LYS A 57 17.90 12.07 17.48
CA LYS A 57 19.17 11.43 17.07
C LYS A 57 19.82 10.58 18.16
N SER A 58 19.15 10.38 19.31
CA SER A 58 19.74 9.63 20.43
C SER A 58 19.87 8.13 20.13
N ARG A 59 20.84 7.45 20.76
CA ARG A 59 21.02 5.99 20.61
C ARG A 59 19.78 5.20 21.08
N VAL A 60 19.10 5.70 22.11
CA VAL A 60 17.85 5.11 22.62
C VAL A 60 16.73 5.25 21.60
N ALA A 61 16.62 6.39 20.91
CA ALA A 61 15.63 6.58 19.84
C ALA A 61 15.87 5.63 18.66
N TRP A 62 17.13 5.38 18.28
CA TRP A 62 17.47 4.39 17.26
C TRP A 62 17.12 2.96 17.66
N ALA A 63 17.34 2.58 18.92
CA ALA A 63 16.93 1.26 19.43
C ALA A 63 15.41 1.10 19.43
N LEU A 64 14.68 2.13 19.91
CA LEU A 64 13.22 2.14 19.91
C LEU A 64 12.66 2.10 18.47
N TRP A 65 13.25 2.87 17.57
CA TRP A 65 12.90 2.85 16.15
C TRP A 65 13.07 1.46 15.55
N SER A 66 14.20 0.79 15.79
CA SER A 66 14.45 -0.57 15.29
C SER A 66 13.39 -1.55 15.80
N CYS A 67 13.00 -1.45 17.07
CA CYS A 67 11.92 -2.26 17.65
C CYS A 67 10.57 -1.98 16.98
N CYS A 68 10.21 -0.71 16.78
CA CYS A 68 8.98 -0.34 16.08
C CYS A 68 8.98 -0.80 14.61
N PHE A 69 10.11 -0.65 13.91
CA PHE A 69 10.30 -1.09 12.54
C PHE A 69 10.10 -2.60 12.39
N ILE A 70 10.69 -3.41 13.27
CA ILE A 70 10.48 -4.87 13.29
C ILE A 70 9.01 -5.21 13.55
N GLY A 71 8.35 -4.50 14.48
CA GLY A 71 6.93 -4.71 14.78
C GLY A 71 6.00 -4.33 13.62
N ALA A 72 6.32 -3.25 12.89
CA ALA A 72 5.60 -2.85 11.68
C ALA A 72 5.79 -3.88 10.55
N LEU A 73 7.03 -4.33 10.34
CA LEU A 73 7.37 -5.37 9.36
C LEU A 73 6.62 -6.68 9.64
N TYR A 74 6.58 -7.11 10.90
CA TYR A 74 5.80 -8.27 11.31
C TYR A 74 4.30 -8.09 11.01
N SER A 75 3.75 -6.91 11.30
CA SER A 75 2.34 -6.61 11.03
C SER A 75 2.02 -6.63 9.53
N HIS A 76 2.88 -6.08 8.68
CA HIS A 76 2.69 -6.11 7.22
C HIS A 76 2.84 -7.52 6.64
N LEU A 77 3.84 -8.28 7.08
CA LEU A 77 3.98 -9.69 6.69
C LEU A 77 2.75 -10.51 7.08
N THR A 78 2.20 -10.26 8.27
CA THR A 78 0.96 -10.88 8.74
C THR A 78 -0.21 -10.54 7.80
N PHE A 79 -0.38 -9.27 7.44
CA PHE A 79 -1.39 -8.84 6.46
C PHE A 79 -1.25 -9.61 5.14
N PHE A 80 -0.07 -9.60 4.52
CA PHE A 80 0.17 -10.28 3.25
C PHE A 80 -0.08 -11.79 3.34
N SER A 81 0.23 -12.40 4.48
CA SER A 81 0.00 -13.82 4.71
C SER A 81 -1.49 -14.13 4.77
N TYR A 82 -2.27 -13.34 5.51
CA TYR A 82 -3.73 -13.50 5.57
C TYR A 82 -4.40 -13.27 4.22
N THR A 83 -4.00 -12.22 3.47
CA THR A 83 -4.57 -11.99 2.14
C THR A 83 -4.21 -13.10 1.16
N SER A 84 -3.01 -13.67 1.28
CA SER A 84 -2.58 -14.80 0.43
C SER A 84 -3.34 -16.08 0.76
N LEU A 85 -3.65 -16.31 2.04
CA LEU A 85 -4.47 -17.43 2.50
C LEU A 85 -5.91 -17.29 2.01
N HIS A 86 -6.56 -16.13 2.22
CA HIS A 86 -7.91 -15.87 1.70
C HIS A 86 -8.00 -16.06 0.18
N ALA A 87 -7.04 -15.49 -0.56
CA ALA A 87 -6.99 -15.68 -2.00
C ALA A 87 -6.74 -17.15 -2.39
N GLY A 88 -6.11 -17.95 -1.51
CA GLY A 88 -5.92 -19.38 -1.70
C GLY A 88 -7.18 -20.20 -1.40
N ASP A 89 -7.95 -19.80 -0.39
CA ASP A 89 -9.24 -20.43 -0.04
C ASP A 89 -10.24 -20.24 -1.19
N ASP A 90 -10.37 -19.02 -1.73
CA ASP A 90 -11.21 -18.74 -2.90
C ASP A 90 -10.80 -19.61 -4.11
N ARG A 91 -9.49 -19.76 -4.34
CA ARG A 91 -8.96 -20.65 -5.39
C ARG A 91 -9.31 -22.12 -5.14
N SER A 92 -9.25 -22.57 -3.88
CA SER A 92 -9.59 -23.94 -3.52
C SER A 92 -11.07 -24.23 -3.81
N GLU A 93 -11.98 -23.30 -3.46
CA GLU A 93 -13.40 -23.43 -3.75
C GLU A 93 -13.66 -23.51 -5.26
N HIS A 94 -13.03 -22.64 -6.05
CA HIS A 94 -13.14 -22.69 -7.51
C HIS A 94 -12.55 -23.99 -8.09
N SER A 95 -11.44 -24.49 -7.56
CA SER A 95 -10.85 -25.76 -8.01
C SER A 95 -11.77 -26.97 -7.72
N VAL A 96 -12.47 -26.95 -6.59
CA VAL A 96 -13.49 -27.95 -6.25
C VAL A 96 -14.68 -27.85 -7.22
N GLN A 97 -15.15 -26.64 -7.53
CA GLN A 97 -16.23 -26.44 -8.51
C GLN A 97 -15.85 -26.96 -9.90
N VAL A 98 -14.63 -26.69 -10.37
CA VAL A 98 -14.11 -27.20 -11.66
C VAL A 98 -14.08 -28.73 -11.65
N SER A 99 -13.51 -29.33 -10.60
CA SER A 99 -13.42 -30.80 -10.47
C SER A 99 -14.81 -31.47 -10.43
N MET A 100 -15.76 -30.87 -9.72
CA MET A 100 -17.15 -31.35 -9.70
C MET A 100 -17.83 -31.24 -11.06
N ALA A 101 -17.66 -30.11 -11.76
CA ALA A 101 -18.19 -29.94 -13.11
C ALA A 101 -17.58 -30.95 -14.10
N GLU A 102 -16.29 -31.23 -14.01
CA GLU A 102 -15.63 -32.26 -14.82
C GLU A 102 -16.17 -33.67 -14.55
N GLN A 103 -16.47 -34.00 -13.30
CA GLN A 103 -17.09 -35.27 -12.94
C GLN A 103 -18.51 -35.39 -13.52
N GLN A 104 -19.31 -34.31 -13.44
CA GLN A 104 -20.65 -34.27 -14.01
C GLN A 104 -20.62 -34.34 -15.55
N ILE A 105 -19.69 -33.64 -16.20
CA ILE A 105 -19.49 -33.72 -17.65
C ILE A 105 -19.16 -35.16 -18.07
N ARG A 106 -18.30 -35.85 -17.31
CA ARG A 106 -17.98 -37.27 -17.58
C ARG A 106 -19.23 -38.15 -17.47
N ALA A 107 -19.98 -38.03 -16.39
CA ALA A 107 -21.23 -38.78 -16.21
C ALA A 107 -22.27 -38.49 -17.30
N ALA A 108 -22.44 -37.23 -17.68
CA ALA A 108 -23.36 -36.83 -18.74
C ALA A 108 -22.92 -37.38 -20.12
N ARG A 109 -21.61 -37.42 -20.40
CA ARG A 109 -21.08 -38.04 -21.63
C ARG A 109 -21.29 -39.54 -21.66
N GLU A 110 -21.09 -40.23 -20.54
CA GLU A 110 -21.35 -41.67 -20.43
C GLU A 110 -22.84 -41.99 -20.62
N ALA A 111 -23.73 -41.23 -19.99
CA ALA A 111 -25.18 -41.36 -20.19
C ALA A 111 -25.59 -41.08 -21.65
N LEU A 112 -24.96 -40.08 -22.28
CA LEU A 112 -25.21 -39.75 -23.69
C LEU A 112 -24.72 -40.86 -24.63
N ALA A 113 -23.62 -41.54 -24.32
CA ALA A 113 -23.08 -42.63 -25.13
C ALA A 113 -23.99 -43.86 -25.18
N LEU A 114 -24.84 -44.05 -24.17
CA LEU A 114 -25.82 -45.15 -24.12
C LEU A 114 -27.08 -44.87 -24.98
N ILE A 115 -27.34 -43.62 -25.35
CA ILE A 115 -28.54 -43.25 -26.11
C ILE A 115 -28.27 -43.35 -27.62
N THR A 116 -28.92 -44.30 -28.27
CA THR A 116 -28.77 -44.55 -29.72
C THR A 116 -29.90 -43.91 -30.53
N ALA A 117 -30.18 -42.63 -30.30
CA ALA A 117 -31.27 -41.91 -30.96
C ALA A 117 -30.78 -40.99 -32.10
N ARG A 118 -31.56 -40.86 -33.19
CA ARG A 118 -31.28 -39.89 -34.26
C ARG A 118 -31.45 -38.45 -33.74
N PRO A 119 -30.86 -37.44 -34.42
CA PRO A 119 -30.95 -36.04 -33.99
C PRO A 119 -32.39 -35.57 -33.78
N LEU A 120 -32.63 -34.85 -32.68
CA LEU A 120 -33.96 -34.37 -32.26
C LEU A 120 -34.73 -33.69 -33.40
N VAL A 121 -34.06 -32.81 -34.16
CA VAL A 121 -34.66 -32.04 -35.26
C VAL A 121 -35.13 -32.95 -36.40
N VAL A 122 -34.41 -34.04 -36.67
CA VAL A 122 -34.75 -35.00 -37.73
C VAL A 122 -35.95 -35.85 -37.32
N VAL A 123 -35.96 -36.38 -36.09
CA VAL A 123 -37.07 -37.20 -35.59
C VAL A 123 -38.35 -36.37 -35.44
N ALA A 124 -38.23 -35.13 -34.95
CA ALA A 124 -39.35 -34.21 -34.81
C ALA A 124 -39.99 -33.85 -36.16
N SER A 125 -39.17 -33.59 -37.19
CA SER A 125 -39.67 -33.29 -38.54
C SER A 125 -40.31 -34.52 -39.22
N GLU A 126 -39.73 -35.71 -39.06
CA GLU A 126 -40.32 -36.96 -39.59
C GLU A 126 -41.66 -37.27 -38.90
N LEU A 127 -41.76 -37.08 -37.58
CA LEU A 127 -43.00 -37.26 -36.82
C LEU A 127 -44.10 -36.27 -37.26
N ALA A 128 -43.74 -35.03 -37.59
CA ALA A 128 -44.70 -34.01 -38.02
C ALA A 128 -45.42 -34.40 -39.32
N VAL A 129 -44.72 -35.02 -40.27
CA VAL A 129 -45.26 -35.38 -41.60
C VAL A 129 -45.91 -36.76 -41.62
N THR A 130 -45.56 -37.65 -40.69
CA THR A 130 -46.06 -39.04 -40.66
C THR A 130 -47.52 -39.13 -40.22
N LYS A 131 -48.40 -39.76 -41.04
CA LYS A 131 -49.83 -39.96 -40.72
C LYS A 131 -50.17 -41.34 -40.13
N ASN A 132 -49.37 -42.37 -40.41
CA ASN A 132 -49.64 -43.73 -39.94
C ASN A 132 -49.43 -43.85 -38.42
N TRP A 133 -50.47 -44.29 -37.68
CA TRP A 133 -50.46 -44.36 -36.22
C TRP A 133 -49.34 -45.22 -35.64
N ARG A 134 -49.05 -46.40 -36.23
CA ARG A 134 -47.99 -47.30 -35.73
C ARG A 134 -46.62 -46.65 -35.84
N ARG A 135 -46.37 -46.02 -36.98
CA ARG A 135 -45.10 -45.32 -37.27
C ARG A 135 -44.96 -44.07 -36.40
N ARG A 136 -46.06 -43.33 -36.17
CA ARG A 136 -46.08 -42.20 -35.23
C ARG A 136 -45.75 -42.62 -33.80
N ASN A 137 -46.30 -43.74 -33.31
CA ASN A 137 -45.99 -44.22 -31.96
C ASN A 137 -44.51 -44.58 -31.81
N ALA A 138 -43.92 -45.26 -32.80
CA ALA A 138 -42.49 -45.56 -32.81
C ALA A 138 -41.63 -44.29 -32.85
N LEU A 139 -41.94 -43.33 -33.73
CA LEU A 139 -41.25 -42.05 -33.82
C LEU A 139 -41.42 -41.19 -32.57
N SER A 140 -42.56 -41.29 -31.88
CA SER A 140 -42.80 -40.58 -30.63
C SER A 140 -41.95 -41.14 -29.48
N ALA A 141 -41.69 -42.45 -29.47
CA ALA A 141 -40.77 -43.07 -28.54
C ALA A 141 -39.32 -42.65 -28.84
N GLU A 142 -38.90 -42.69 -30.11
CA GLU A 142 -37.58 -42.22 -30.52
C GLU A 142 -37.37 -40.72 -30.21
N LEU A 143 -38.41 -39.89 -30.36
CA LEU A 143 -38.36 -38.47 -30.05
C LEU A 143 -38.09 -38.21 -28.56
N SER A 144 -38.64 -39.03 -27.66
CA SER A 144 -38.42 -38.85 -26.22
C SER A 144 -36.96 -39.15 -25.83
N GLU A 145 -36.35 -40.16 -26.47
CA GLU A 145 -34.92 -40.47 -26.33
C GLU A 145 -34.05 -39.37 -26.93
N ALA A 146 -34.40 -38.85 -28.12
CA ALA A 146 -33.69 -37.74 -28.74
C ALA A 146 -33.76 -36.45 -27.91
N LYS A 147 -34.88 -36.18 -27.23
CA LYS A 147 -35.03 -35.05 -26.29
C LYS A 147 -34.12 -35.21 -25.08
N ARG A 148 -34.04 -36.41 -24.50
CA ARG A 148 -33.10 -36.72 -23.40
C ARG A 148 -31.65 -36.51 -23.82
N ALA A 149 -31.26 -36.98 -25.00
CA ALA A 149 -29.92 -36.77 -25.54
C ALA A 149 -29.60 -35.28 -25.77
N SER A 150 -30.57 -34.48 -26.23
CA SER A 150 -30.40 -33.03 -26.38
C SER A 150 -30.20 -32.34 -25.02
N ALA A 151 -31.02 -32.68 -24.02
CA ALA A 151 -30.93 -32.10 -22.69
C ALA A 151 -29.56 -32.36 -22.04
N LEU A 152 -29.02 -33.59 -22.18
CA LEU A 152 -27.67 -33.92 -21.69
C LEU A 152 -26.57 -33.11 -22.41
N ARG A 153 -26.71 -32.83 -23.70
CA ARG A 153 -25.76 -31.98 -24.45
C ARG A 153 -25.80 -30.54 -23.96
N ASP A 154 -26.99 -30.01 -23.73
CA ASP A 154 -27.17 -28.66 -23.19
C ASP A 154 -26.57 -28.56 -21.77
N GLU A 155 -26.77 -29.58 -20.94
CA GLU A 155 -26.15 -29.68 -19.61
C GLU A 155 -24.61 -29.74 -19.67
N ILE A 156 -24.03 -30.48 -20.62
CA ILE A 156 -22.57 -30.49 -20.82
C ILE A 156 -22.07 -29.07 -21.17
N VAL A 157 -22.78 -28.35 -22.03
CA VAL A 157 -22.39 -26.98 -22.42
C VAL A 157 -22.48 -26.02 -21.23
N THR A 158 -23.52 -26.12 -20.40
CA THR A 158 -23.63 -25.27 -19.20
C THR A 158 -22.52 -25.58 -18.20
N LEU A 159 -22.23 -26.86 -17.95
CA LEU A 159 -21.16 -27.28 -17.04
C LEU A 159 -19.77 -26.85 -17.54
N LEU A 160 -19.51 -26.94 -18.84
CA LEU A 160 -18.29 -26.42 -19.46
C LEU A 160 -18.18 -24.89 -19.28
N GLY A 161 -19.30 -24.18 -19.36
CA GLY A 161 -19.37 -22.75 -19.07
C GLY A 161 -18.98 -22.44 -17.63
N VAL A 162 -19.55 -23.17 -16.66
CA VAL A 162 -19.24 -23.02 -15.22
C VAL A 162 -17.77 -23.30 -14.94
N ALA A 163 -17.23 -24.41 -15.46
CA ALA A 163 -15.82 -24.77 -15.27
C ALA A 163 -14.88 -23.70 -15.84
N ARG A 164 -15.17 -23.19 -17.04
CA ARG A 164 -14.36 -22.14 -17.69
C ARG A 164 -14.39 -20.81 -16.93
N VAL A 165 -15.54 -20.41 -16.40
CA VAL A 165 -15.67 -19.17 -15.61
C VAL A 165 -14.88 -19.30 -14.31
N ALA A 166 -14.96 -20.44 -13.63
CA ALA A 166 -14.19 -20.70 -12.40
C ALA A 166 -12.67 -20.71 -12.67
N GLU A 167 -12.23 -21.31 -13.78
CA GLU A 167 -10.82 -21.34 -14.18
C GLU A 167 -10.26 -19.94 -14.47
N VAL A 168 -10.99 -19.13 -15.24
CA VAL A 168 -10.57 -17.75 -15.58
C VAL A 168 -10.50 -16.86 -14.33
N THR A 169 -11.42 -17.05 -13.39
CA THR A 169 -11.48 -16.28 -12.14
C THR A 169 -10.36 -16.69 -11.16
N SER A 170 -9.87 -17.93 -11.27
CA SER A 170 -8.83 -18.49 -10.42
C SER A 170 -7.39 -18.25 -10.91
N ALA A 171 -7.19 -17.56 -12.04
CA ALA A 171 -5.86 -17.39 -12.62
C ALA A 171 -4.94 -16.55 -11.70
N THR A 172 -3.95 -17.21 -11.09
CA THR A 172 -2.89 -16.58 -10.28
C THR A 172 -2.06 -15.59 -11.11
N ASP A 173 -1.40 -14.63 -10.44
CA ASP A 173 -0.41 -13.77 -11.09
C ASP A 173 0.59 -14.62 -11.91
N PRO A 174 0.60 -14.46 -13.25
CA PRO A 174 1.40 -15.29 -14.14
C PRO A 174 2.90 -15.13 -13.86
N VAL A 175 3.32 -14.00 -13.29
CA VAL A 175 4.73 -13.73 -12.96
C VAL A 175 5.19 -14.61 -11.81
N THR A 176 4.44 -14.67 -10.71
CA THR A 176 4.77 -15.50 -9.55
C THR A 176 4.85 -16.99 -9.90
N VAL A 177 3.90 -17.49 -10.71
CA VAL A 177 3.89 -18.88 -11.20
C VAL A 177 5.05 -19.17 -12.16
N GLY A 178 5.40 -18.19 -13.01
CA GLY A 178 6.54 -18.30 -13.93
C GLY A 178 7.88 -18.40 -13.20
N ILE A 179 8.09 -17.55 -12.19
CA ILE A 179 9.31 -17.55 -11.37
C ILE A 179 9.45 -18.85 -10.58
N ALA A 180 8.37 -19.34 -9.97
CA ALA A 180 8.37 -20.62 -9.26
C ALA A 180 8.77 -21.79 -10.18
N ARG A 181 8.22 -21.83 -11.40
CA ARG A 181 8.55 -22.87 -12.39
C ARG A 181 10.02 -22.86 -12.84
N VAL A 182 10.61 -21.68 -12.99
CA VAL A 182 12.01 -21.55 -13.45
C VAL A 182 13.02 -21.78 -12.32
N THR A 183 12.71 -21.34 -11.11
CA THR A 183 13.65 -21.39 -9.98
C THR A 183 13.52 -22.63 -9.09
N GLY A 184 12.40 -23.37 -9.18
CA GLY A 184 12.12 -24.51 -8.30
C GLY A 184 11.81 -24.13 -6.84
N ILE A 185 11.73 -22.83 -6.54
CA ILE A 185 11.37 -22.29 -5.22
C ILE A 185 9.84 -22.35 -5.08
N THR A 186 9.36 -22.61 -3.86
CA THR A 186 7.92 -22.63 -3.58
C THR A 186 7.28 -21.24 -3.78
N GLU A 187 6.04 -21.21 -4.27
CA GLU A 187 5.27 -19.97 -4.45
C GLU A 187 5.16 -19.17 -3.14
N GLN A 188 5.04 -19.87 -2.01
CA GLN A 188 5.00 -19.28 -0.68
C GLN A 188 6.28 -18.52 -0.32
N SER A 189 7.45 -19.07 -0.66
CA SER A 189 8.72 -18.38 -0.41
C SER A 189 8.85 -17.12 -1.27
N ILE A 190 8.46 -17.18 -2.55
CA ILE A 190 8.49 -16.01 -3.45
C ILE A 190 7.54 -14.91 -2.95
N ALA A 191 6.33 -15.28 -2.53
CA ALA A 191 5.37 -14.36 -1.92
C ALA A 191 5.91 -13.75 -0.62
N PHE A 192 6.57 -14.54 0.22
CA PHE A 192 7.19 -14.06 1.45
C PHE A 192 8.31 -13.05 1.19
N PHE A 193 9.25 -13.37 0.28
CA PHE A 193 10.37 -12.47 -0.02
C PHE A 193 9.93 -11.17 -0.69
N SER A 194 8.93 -11.24 -1.58
CA SER A 194 8.35 -10.05 -2.20
C SER A 194 7.60 -9.19 -1.17
N ALA A 195 6.75 -9.80 -0.34
CA ALA A 195 6.05 -9.12 0.75
C ALA A 195 7.03 -8.47 1.74
N PHE A 196 8.11 -9.18 2.11
CA PHE A 196 9.18 -8.65 2.95
C PHE A 196 9.86 -7.45 2.29
N GLY A 197 10.22 -7.56 1.01
CA GLY A 197 10.84 -6.48 0.25
C GLY A 197 9.95 -5.23 0.18
N PHE A 198 8.67 -5.38 -0.16
CA PHE A 198 7.72 -4.27 -0.21
C PHE A 198 7.49 -3.64 1.16
N SER A 199 7.42 -4.44 2.22
CA SER A 199 7.23 -3.94 3.58
C SER A 199 8.45 -3.13 4.05
N VAL A 200 9.67 -3.62 3.81
CA VAL A 200 10.91 -2.88 4.10
C VAL A 200 10.96 -1.57 3.31
N LEU A 201 10.64 -1.61 2.01
CA LEU A 201 10.62 -0.41 1.17
C LEU A 201 9.60 0.62 1.68
N LEU A 202 8.38 0.18 2.02
CA LEU A 202 7.32 1.05 2.50
C LEU A 202 7.72 1.78 3.79
N GLU A 203 8.25 1.05 4.76
CA GLU A 203 8.66 1.59 6.06
C GLU A 203 9.88 2.52 5.95
N LEU A 204 10.89 2.14 5.15
CA LEU A 204 12.08 2.97 4.93
C LEU A 204 11.75 4.25 4.15
N LEU A 205 10.90 4.16 3.13
CA LEU A 205 10.44 5.34 2.38
C LEU A 205 9.60 6.26 3.26
N GLY A 206 8.71 5.72 4.09
CA GLY A 206 7.92 6.48 5.06
C GLY A 206 8.81 7.25 6.04
N ALA A 207 9.75 6.55 6.68
CA ALA A 207 10.73 7.16 7.60
C ALA A 207 11.60 8.22 6.90
N PHE A 208 12.08 7.94 5.69
CA PHE A 208 12.92 8.86 4.92
C PHE A 208 12.19 10.14 4.51
N LEU A 209 10.94 10.03 4.05
CA LEU A 209 10.14 11.20 3.66
C LEU A 209 9.82 12.09 4.86
N TRP A 210 9.48 11.49 6.01
CA TRP A 210 9.33 12.23 7.25
C TRP A 210 10.64 12.93 7.64
N TYR A 211 11.77 12.22 7.62
CA TYR A 211 13.08 12.79 7.90
C TYR A 211 13.41 14.01 7.00
N GLN A 212 13.17 13.92 5.69
CA GLN A 212 13.34 15.07 4.79
C GLN A 212 12.36 16.21 5.07
N SER A 213 11.11 15.90 5.40
CA SER A 213 10.07 16.90 5.66
C SER A 213 10.40 17.81 6.86
N PHE A 214 11.11 17.26 7.86
CA PHE A 214 11.57 17.99 9.04
C PHE A 214 12.88 18.72 8.77
N GLN A 215 13.81 18.15 8.00
CA GLN A 215 15.06 18.84 7.63
C GLN A 215 14.82 20.12 6.85
N GLY A 216 13.93 20.11 5.86
CA GLY A 216 13.61 21.34 5.11
C GLY A 216 12.83 22.38 5.92
N GLN A 217 12.36 22.04 7.13
CA GLN A 217 11.83 22.99 8.10
C GLN A 217 12.92 23.55 9.02
N GLN A 218 13.97 22.78 9.33
CA GLN A 218 15.12 23.21 10.12
C GLN A 218 16.14 24.02 9.31
N GLU A 219 16.23 23.85 8.00
CA GLU A 219 17.13 24.61 7.11
C GLU A 219 16.76 26.08 6.91
N LYS A 220 15.63 26.55 7.48
CA LYS A 220 15.50 27.95 7.89
C LYS A 220 15.76 28.04 9.40
N PRO A 221 17.03 28.13 9.83
CA PRO A 221 17.29 29.16 10.81
C PRO A 221 16.77 30.43 10.13
N GLN A 222 15.64 30.94 10.61
CA GLN A 222 15.59 32.37 10.69
C GLN A 222 16.86 32.76 11.43
N LEU A 223 17.90 33.17 10.68
CA LEU A 223 18.56 34.41 10.97
C LEU A 223 17.45 35.46 11.04
N VAL A 224 16.67 35.42 12.12
CA VAL A 224 16.23 36.63 12.75
C VAL A 224 17.54 37.36 12.95
N ASN A 225 17.76 38.36 12.09
CA ASN A 225 18.74 39.41 12.29
C ASN A 225 18.47 40.03 13.67
N ASN A 226 18.93 39.33 14.71
CA ASN A 226 19.21 39.89 16.02
C ASN A 226 20.68 40.32 16.08
N SER A 227 21.42 40.31 14.96
CA SER A 227 22.36 41.39 14.73
C SER A 227 21.50 42.64 14.51
N PRO A 228 21.52 43.62 15.45
CA PRO A 228 20.89 44.88 15.18
C PRO A 228 21.43 45.36 13.83
N THR A 229 20.54 45.75 12.91
CA THR A 229 20.96 46.36 11.65
C THR A 229 21.99 47.45 11.96
N GLU A 230 22.91 47.72 11.04
CA GLU A 230 23.98 48.69 11.29
C GLU A 230 23.41 50.02 11.83
N ASP A 231 22.23 50.41 11.35
CA ASP A 231 21.48 51.57 11.81
C ASP A 231 20.92 51.43 13.24
N GLN A 232 20.42 50.26 13.63
CA GLN A 232 20.00 49.97 15.01
C GLN A 232 21.18 49.94 15.99
N SER A 233 22.33 49.44 15.54
CA SER A 233 23.57 49.41 16.32
C SER A 233 24.11 50.83 16.54
N ILE A 234 24.11 51.66 15.50
CA ILE A 234 24.55 53.06 15.56
C ILE A 234 23.59 53.91 16.40
N SER A 235 22.26 53.73 16.26
CA SER A 235 21.27 54.45 17.07
C SER A 235 21.33 54.09 18.56
N ARG A 236 21.54 52.82 18.92
CA ARG A 236 21.82 52.42 20.30
C ARG A 236 23.09 53.07 20.83
N LEU A 237 24.17 53.04 20.06
CA LEU A 237 25.42 53.69 20.44
C LEU A 237 25.23 55.20 20.68
N ARG A 238 24.48 55.91 19.82
CA ARG A 238 24.16 57.34 20.03
C ARG A 238 23.42 57.58 21.33
N LYS A 239 22.43 56.73 21.65
CA LYS A 239 21.66 56.84 22.90
C LYS A 239 22.55 56.66 24.13
N GLU A 240 23.45 55.69 24.12
CA GLU A 240 24.37 55.42 25.24
C GLU A 240 25.46 56.49 25.38
N VAL A 241 25.93 57.06 24.27
CA VAL A 241 26.85 58.22 24.28
C VAL A 241 26.15 59.46 24.85
N ALA A 242 24.90 59.72 24.43
CA ALA A 242 24.10 60.84 24.97
C ALA A 242 23.74 60.63 26.45
N ALA A 243 23.58 59.39 26.91
CA ALA A 243 23.38 59.03 28.31
C ALA A 243 24.68 59.05 29.14
N GLY A 244 25.84 59.34 28.53
CA GLY A 244 27.15 59.37 29.19
C GLY A 244 27.72 57.99 29.56
N GLN A 245 27.11 56.90 29.09
CA GLN A 245 27.49 55.52 29.41
C GLN A 245 28.65 55.01 28.53
N VAL A 246 28.84 55.59 27.36
CA VAL A 246 29.91 55.22 26.42
C VAL A 246 30.66 56.47 25.97
N GLU A 247 31.97 56.50 26.19
CA GLU A 247 32.80 57.59 25.69
C GLU A 247 32.83 57.59 24.14
N PRO A 248 32.81 58.76 23.47
CA PRO A 248 32.89 58.87 22.01
C PRO A 248 34.33 58.64 21.47
N THR A 249 35.02 57.64 22.02
CA THR A 249 36.36 57.21 21.64
C THR A 249 36.30 55.93 20.81
N VAL A 250 37.26 55.77 19.88
CA VAL A 250 37.33 54.59 19.00
C VAL A 250 37.45 53.29 19.82
N LYS A 251 38.15 53.34 20.97
CA LYS A 251 38.32 52.20 21.87
C LYS A 251 36.98 51.76 22.48
N ALA A 252 36.18 52.70 22.99
CA ALA A 252 34.90 52.40 23.62
C ALA A 252 33.85 51.92 22.59
N ILE A 253 33.78 52.55 21.41
CA ILE A 253 32.89 52.15 20.31
C ILE A 253 33.20 50.73 19.83
N ARG A 254 34.49 50.38 19.74
CA ARG A 254 34.93 49.04 19.34
C ARG A 254 34.49 47.97 20.34
N VAL A 255 34.59 48.26 21.64
CA VAL A 255 34.16 47.35 22.71
C VAL A 255 32.64 47.21 22.71
N PHE A 256 31.91 48.33 22.53
CA PHE A 256 30.45 48.36 22.55
C PHE A 256 29.82 47.63 21.35
N LEU A 257 30.33 47.86 20.14
CA LEU A 257 29.80 47.27 18.89
C LEU A 257 30.49 45.96 18.49
N ARG A 258 31.55 45.55 19.19
CA ARG A 258 32.43 44.40 18.83
C ARG A 258 32.87 44.43 17.37
N CYS A 259 33.25 45.60 16.86
CA CYS A 259 33.61 45.81 15.46
C CYS A 259 35.13 45.95 15.26
N SER A 260 35.58 46.03 14.00
CA SER A 260 36.99 46.30 13.67
C SER A 260 37.37 47.76 13.94
N GLN A 261 38.66 48.06 14.07
CA GLN A 261 39.15 49.42 14.29
C GLN A 261 38.73 50.39 13.17
N THR A 262 38.79 49.94 11.91
CA THR A 262 38.37 50.71 10.73
C THR A 262 36.88 51.07 10.81
N LYS A 263 36.03 50.09 11.17
CA LYS A 263 34.57 50.32 11.32
C LYS A 263 34.26 51.26 12.49
N ALA A 264 34.97 51.14 13.61
CA ALA A 264 34.81 52.05 14.75
C ALA A 264 35.21 53.50 14.41
N MET A 265 36.23 53.72 13.57
CA MET A 265 36.61 55.06 13.10
C MET A 265 35.54 55.68 12.20
N GLU A 266 34.94 54.90 11.30
CA GLU A 266 33.88 55.36 10.40
C GLU A 266 32.61 55.74 11.20
N VAL A 267 32.20 54.88 12.14
CA VAL A 267 31.04 55.14 13.02
C VAL A 267 31.28 56.38 13.89
N ARG A 268 32.48 56.54 14.47
CA ARG A 268 32.84 57.75 15.22
C ARG A 268 32.73 59.01 14.36
N ARG A 269 33.19 58.96 13.10
CA ARG A 269 33.08 60.09 12.17
C ARG A 269 31.63 60.47 11.92
N LYS A 270 30.75 59.48 11.70
CA LYS A 270 29.30 59.72 11.51
C LYS A 270 28.65 60.38 12.74
N ILE A 271 28.99 59.93 13.95
CA ILE A 271 28.43 60.52 15.19
C ILE A 271 28.94 61.95 15.42
N VAL A 272 30.23 62.21 15.20
CA VAL A 272 30.81 63.56 15.39
C VAL A 272 30.32 64.56 14.33
N THR A 273 30.09 64.10 13.10
CA THR A 273 29.65 64.99 12.00
C THR A 273 28.18 65.39 12.12
N GLU A 274 27.33 64.54 12.70
CA GLU A 274 25.89 64.83 12.92
C GLU A 274 25.59 65.53 14.26
N SER A 275 26.60 65.79 15.10
CA SER A 275 26.44 66.47 16.40
C SER A 275 26.64 68.00 16.33
N TYR A 276 26.69 68.56 15.11
CA TYR A 276 26.72 69.99 14.80
C TYR A 276 25.54 70.33 13.89
#